data_AF-A0A7V4F0V2-F1
#
_entry.id   AF-A0A7V4F0V2-F1
#
_cell.length_a   1.000
_cell.length_b   1.000
_cell.length_c   1.000
_cell.angle_alpha   90.00
_cell.angle_beta   90.00
_cell.angle_gamma   90.00
#
_symmetry.space_group_name_H-M   'P 1'
#
loop_
_entity.id
_entity.type
_entity.pdbx_description
1 polymer ?
#
loop_
_entity_poly.entity_id
_entity_poly.type
_entity_poly.pdbx_seq_one_letter_code
_entity_poly.pdbx_strand_id
1 'polypeptide(L)' 'MYVLLIFSAAFMSFISDQPISSDCKCKEIKLYGRVQFVEHFEDFKIKFVDNFPDIKVKFVDYNPSKCGE' A
#
# COMPACT_ATOMS: atom_id res chain seq x y z
N MET A 1 -12.50 -31.96 34.81
CA MET A 1 -11.49 -30.91 35.10
C MET A 1 -10.39 -30.94 34.04
N TYR A 2 -10.71 -30.62 32.77
CA TYR A 2 -9.76 -30.41 31.65
C TYR A 2 -10.43 -29.70 30.45
N VAL A 3 -11.77 -29.58 30.44
CA VAL A 3 -12.54 -28.98 29.33
C VAL A 3 -12.56 -27.44 29.35
N LEU A 4 -11.97 -26.78 30.37
CA LEU A 4 -12.01 -25.32 30.53
C LEU A 4 -10.68 -24.59 30.25
N LEU A 5 -9.62 -25.27 29.78
CA LEU A 5 -8.30 -24.66 29.54
C LEU A 5 -7.95 -24.40 28.07
N ILE A 6 -8.89 -24.55 27.14
CA ILE A 6 -8.65 -24.33 25.69
C ILE A 6 -9.25 -23.02 25.16
N PHE A 7 -9.69 -22.12 26.04
CA PHE A 7 -10.29 -20.84 25.68
C PHE A 7 -9.32 -19.64 25.77
N SER A 8 -8.01 -19.87 25.79
CA SER A 8 -7.03 -18.78 25.78
C SER A 8 -6.74 -18.32 24.35
N ALA A 9 -7.52 -17.31 23.93
CA ALA A 9 -7.07 -16.18 23.11
C ALA A 9 -6.16 -16.50 21.91
N ALA A 10 -6.66 -17.20 20.91
CA ALA A 10 -6.22 -16.96 19.54
C ALA A 10 -6.99 -15.74 18.99
N PHE A 11 -6.73 -14.55 19.55
CA PHE A 11 -7.10 -13.30 18.88
C PHE A 11 -6.15 -13.20 17.69
N MET A 12 -6.53 -13.81 16.56
CA MET A 12 -5.81 -13.63 15.30
C MET A 12 -5.82 -12.13 15.00
N SER A 13 -4.69 -11.48 15.27
CA SER A 13 -4.44 -10.13 14.81
C SER A 13 -4.62 -10.15 13.30
N PHE A 14 -5.70 -9.52 12.82
CA PHE A 14 -5.82 -9.16 11.42
C PHE A 14 -4.64 -8.22 11.13
N ILE A 15 -3.53 -8.76 10.62
CA ILE A 15 -2.48 -7.93 10.07
C ILE A 15 -3.10 -7.35 8.81
N SER A 16 -3.55 -6.10 8.92
CA SER A 16 -3.92 -5.29 7.77
C SER A 16 -2.63 -5.04 7.00
N ASP A 17 -2.31 -5.90 6.03
CA ASP A 17 -1.26 -5.65 5.06
C ASP A 17 -1.74 -4.50 4.16
N GLN A 18 -1.52 -3.27 4.63
CA GLN A 18 -1.76 -2.09 3.80
C GLN A 18 -0.69 -2.11 2.71
N PRO A 19 -1.06 -2.03 1.42
CA PRO A 19 -0.10 -2.11 0.32
C PRO A 19 0.90 -0.95 0.30
N ILE A 20 0.62 0.11 1.06
CA ILE A 20 1.41 1.33 1.17
C ILE A 20 1.79 1.56 2.64
N SER A 21 3.09 1.73 2.89
CA SER A 21 3.64 2.08 4.20
C SER A 21 3.39 3.56 4.55
N SER A 22 3.43 3.90 5.84
CA SER A 22 3.36 5.29 6.34
C SER A 22 4.41 6.22 5.73
N ASP A 23 5.52 5.68 5.25
CA ASP A 23 6.62 6.43 4.61
C ASP A 23 6.38 6.72 3.11
N CYS A 24 5.15 6.55 2.61
CA CYS A 24 4.79 6.69 1.20
C CYS A 24 5.63 5.78 0.28
N LYS A 25 5.68 4.51 0.65
CA LYS A 25 6.34 3.46 -0.14
C LYS A 25 5.37 2.33 -0.43
N CYS A 26 5.42 1.82 -1.65
CA CYS A 26 4.91 0.48 -1.95
C CYS A 26 6.11 -0.45 -2.05
N LYS A 27 6.12 -1.53 -1.24
CA LYS A 27 7.30 -2.36 -1.00
C LYS A 27 8.44 -1.48 -0.47
N GLU A 28 9.38 -1.06 -1.32
CA GLU A 28 10.47 -0.13 -0.97
C GLU A 28 10.61 1.04 -1.95
N ILE A 29 9.65 1.20 -2.86
CA ILE A 29 9.70 2.22 -3.91
C ILE A 29 8.85 3.41 -3.47
N LYS A 30 9.46 4.59 -3.52
CA LYS A 30 8.79 5.86 -3.22
C LYS A 30 7.69 6.14 -4.23
N LEU A 31 6.50 6.48 -3.74
CA LEU A 31 5.35 6.81 -4.59
C LEU A 31 5.28 8.32 -4.90
N TYR A 32 6.42 8.90 -5.27
CA TYR A 32 6.52 10.27 -5.76
C TYR A 32 7.73 10.41 -6.67
N GLY A 33 7.71 11.41 -7.54
CA GLY A 33 8.82 11.68 -8.43
C GLY A 33 8.51 11.31 -9.88
N ARG A 34 9.54 10.94 -10.64
CA ARG A 34 9.36 10.53 -12.04
C ARG A 34 8.88 9.09 -12.11
N VAL A 35 7.76 8.88 -12.79
CA VAL A 35 7.16 7.58 -13.05
C VAL A 35 7.08 7.33 -14.55
N GLN A 36 7.13 6.06 -14.94
CA GLN A 36 6.97 5.64 -16.33
C GLN A 36 5.98 4.48 -16.40
N PHE A 37 5.05 4.55 -17.35
CA PHE A 37 4.20 3.42 -17.70
C PHE A 37 4.95 2.50 -18.67
N VAL A 38 5.04 1.22 -18.33
CA VAL A 38 5.72 0.19 -19.13
C VAL A 38 4.80 -1.00 -19.36
N GLU A 39 4.99 -1.71 -20.48
CA GLU A 39 4.22 -2.91 -20.81
C GLU A 39 4.77 -4.18 -20.14
N HIS A 40 6.06 -4.19 -19.82
CA HIS A 40 6.77 -5.34 -19.25
C HIS A 40 7.76 -4.90 -18.19
N PHE A 41 7.98 -5.76 -17.18
CA PHE A 41 8.93 -5.57 -16.10
C PHE A 41 8.65 -4.34 -15.23
N GLU A 42 7.38 -4.05 -14.99
CA GLU A 42 6.95 -3.02 -14.04
C GLU A 42 7.28 -3.41 -12.60
N ASP A 43 7.55 -2.41 -11.76
CA ASP A 43 7.79 -2.63 -10.33
C ASP A 43 6.52 -3.08 -9.57
N PHE A 44 5.38 -2.55 -9.99
CA PHE A 44 4.05 -2.85 -9.47
C PHE A 44 2.96 -2.43 -10.45
N LYS A 45 1.78 -3.03 -10.29
CA LYS A 45 0.58 -2.72 -11.07
C LYS A 45 -0.28 -1.71 -10.33
N ILE A 46 -0.88 -0.80 -11.07
CA ILE A 46 -1.85 0.16 -10.54
C ILE A 46 -3.23 -0.08 -11.13
N LYS A 47 -4.28 0.34 -10.42
CA LYS A 47 -5.65 0.38 -10.91
C LYS A 47 -6.26 1.72 -10.57
N PHE A 48 -6.87 2.37 -11.56
CA PHE A 48 -7.68 3.55 -11.33
C PHE A 48 -9.03 3.11 -10.75
N VAL A 49 -9.40 3.69 -9.61
CA VAL A 49 -10.66 3.43 -8.91
C VAL A 49 -11.34 4.74 -8.55
N ASP A 50 -12.66 4.76 -8.62
CA ASP A 50 -13.43 5.96 -8.30
C ASP A 50 -13.56 6.20 -6.79
N ASN A 51 -13.58 5.12 -6.00
CA ASN A 51 -13.85 5.15 -4.57
C ASN A 51 -12.81 4.37 -3.78
N PHE A 52 -12.44 4.91 -2.62
CA PHE A 52 -11.50 4.32 -1.66
C PHE A 52 -10.15 3.89 -2.27
N PRO A 53 -9.45 4.77 -3.00
CA PRO A 53 -8.11 4.45 -3.48
C PRO A 53 -7.12 4.36 -2.32
N ASP A 54 -6.13 3.48 -2.43
CA ASP A 54 -5.03 3.39 -1.47
C ASP A 54 -4.15 4.65 -1.47
N ILE A 55 -4.02 5.29 -2.63
CA ILE A 55 -3.27 6.55 -2.83
C ILE A 55 -3.95 7.43 -3.87
N LYS A 56 -3.90 8.75 -3.65
CA LYS A 56 -4.33 9.76 -4.63
C LYS A 56 -3.12 10.22 -5.42
N VAL A 57 -3.20 10.15 -6.74
CA VAL A 57 -2.11 10.54 -7.65
C VAL A 57 -2.47 11.82 -8.38
N LYS A 58 -1.49 12.72 -8.55
CA LYS A 58 -1.60 13.97 -9.29
C LYS A 58 -0.42 14.10 -10.26
N PHE A 59 -0.72 14.37 -11.53
CA PHE A 59 0.33 14.76 -12.48
C PHE A 59 0.77 16.20 -12.21
N VAL A 60 2.08 16.40 -12.06
CA VAL A 60 2.69 17.72 -11.83
C VAL A 60 3.77 18.02 -12.84
N ASP A 61 4.02 19.30 -13.10
CA ASP A 61 4.97 19.73 -14.13
C ASP A 61 6.44 19.65 -13.67
N TYR A 62 6.73 19.93 -12.38
CA TYR A 62 8.11 20.03 -11.89
C TYR A 62 8.30 19.49 -10.46
N ASN A 63 9.43 18.80 -10.26
CA ASN A 63 10.01 18.38 -8.97
C ASN A 63 9.01 17.79 -7.95
N PRO A 64 8.24 16.75 -8.31
CA PRO A 64 7.38 16.07 -7.37
C PRO A 64 8.17 15.51 -6.17
N SER A 65 7.72 15.85 -4.97
CA SER A 65 8.38 15.48 -3.71
C SER A 65 7.41 15.03 -2.62
N LYS A 66 6.11 15.09 -2.86
CA LYS A 66 5.06 14.65 -1.93
C LYS A 66 4.42 13.37 -2.42
N CYS A 67 3.87 12.61 -1.48
CA CYS A 67 3.21 11.35 -1.78
C CYS A 67 2.11 11.50 -2.84
N GLY A 68 2.22 10.74 -3.93
CA GLY A 68 1.29 10.78 -5.04
C GLY A 68 1.52 11.90 -6.05
N GLU A 69 2.57 12.69 -5.93
CA GLU A 69 2.98 13.69 -6.94
C GLU A 69 4.07 13.16 -7.87
#